data_AF-A0A2P5HUT2-F1
#
_entry.id   AF-A0A2P5HUT2-F1
#
_cell.length_a   1.000
_cell.length_b   1.000
_cell.length_c   1.000
_cell.angle_alpha   90.00
_cell.angle_beta   90.00
_cell.angle_gamma   90.00
#
_symmetry.space_group_name_H-M   'P 1'
#
loop_
_entity.id
_entity.type
_entity.pdbx_description
1 polymer ?
#
loop_
_entity_poly.entity_id
_entity_poly.type
_entity_poly.pdbx_seq_one_letter_code
_entity_poly.pdbx_strand_id
1 'polypeptide(L)'
;MLDSLSTWRSQKEVRSSQSARKSSLTPPPRRSQATTDATKLVPHYLGDRIPSSPGEGDTRKPRRRQAVEESLIHLTATKHPNPRYIRDDNECFKLESVARFCKDYDIELDGNRWDNFKRLLSGCQDLPFIILQNPTNAHIYEYDEMKKCPTIQWISDVLAEIGLTLEDVVIVDICSLLSDHDLRQLSDEGSEEEGLKRRFDAIERSYGMVEDILKVLKPSVLISCQCASLNNMRTRVGRRLATTDNMLARCLCSNEADAKRGLTSTIQIGSANSLMVYGVHPRRLSHKELMIPVLRGTFKDVFEPYMNWFKREEGKVQIAEGKEIEERRKDANKPVVAVQEKTGLQKFPLVVVTEVDGDETGLGEQLSTLKLQEVD
;
A
#
# COMPACT_ATOMS: atom_id res chain seq x y z
N MET A 1 -8.70 -9.76 -47.20
CA MET A 1 -8.71 -10.44 -48.51
C MET A 1 -7.25 -10.72 -48.82
N LEU A 2 -6.73 -11.91 -48.50
CA LEU A 2 -6.59 -13.07 -49.41
C LEU A 2 -5.79 -12.64 -50.66
N ASP A 3 -4.63 -13.18 -51.02
CA ASP A 3 -3.99 -14.47 -50.77
C ASP A 3 -2.48 -14.33 -51.06
N SER A 4 -1.65 -15.25 -50.52
CA SER A 4 -0.75 -16.09 -51.33
C SER A 4 0.39 -16.66 -50.50
N LEU A 5 0.27 -17.95 -50.21
CA LEU A 5 1.31 -18.86 -49.75
C LEU A 5 2.09 -19.40 -50.97
N SER A 6 3.41 -19.59 -50.83
CA SER A 6 4.11 -20.76 -51.37
C SER A 6 5.55 -20.84 -50.80
N THR A 7 5.77 -21.73 -49.83
CA THR A 7 6.55 -22.99 -49.92
C THR A 7 7.95 -22.91 -50.51
N TRP A 8 8.97 -23.22 -49.69
CA TRP A 8 10.12 -24.04 -50.08
C TRP A 8 10.55 -24.95 -48.90
N ARG A 9 10.83 -26.22 -49.21
CA ARG A 9 11.09 -27.36 -48.31
C ARG A 9 12.60 -27.62 -48.12
N SER A 10 12.86 -28.55 -47.18
CA SER A 10 13.98 -29.49 -47.07
C SER A 10 15.22 -28.99 -46.32
N GLN A 11 15.95 -29.80 -45.55
CA GLN A 11 15.85 -31.18 -45.07
C GLN A 11 17.00 -31.32 -44.04
N LYS A 12 16.80 -32.06 -42.94
CA LYS A 12 17.82 -32.98 -42.40
C LYS A 12 17.23 -33.91 -41.33
N GLU A 13 16.94 -35.14 -41.76
CA GLU A 13 16.91 -36.32 -40.91
C GLU A 13 18.34 -36.70 -40.51
N VAL A 14 18.55 -37.15 -39.26
CA VAL A 14 19.29 -38.41 -38.99
C VAL A 14 18.72 -39.05 -37.71
N ARG A 15 18.01 -40.16 -37.93
CA ARG A 15 17.96 -41.43 -37.17
C ARG A 15 18.47 -41.46 -35.72
N SER A 16 17.66 -42.02 -34.81
CA SER A 16 17.99 -43.34 -34.24
C SER A 16 16.75 -44.03 -33.66
N SER A 17 16.69 -45.34 -33.87
CA SER A 17 15.64 -46.27 -33.46
C SER A 17 16.07 -46.98 -32.18
N GLN A 18 15.17 -47.19 -31.22
CA GLN A 18 15.20 -48.28 -30.23
C GLN A 18 13.83 -48.29 -29.52
N SER A 19 12.97 -49.27 -29.82
CA SER A 19 12.88 -50.61 -29.20
C SER A 19 11.99 -50.61 -27.95
N ALA A 20 11.01 -51.52 -27.98
CA ALA A 20 9.91 -51.64 -27.05
C ALA A 20 10.24 -52.53 -25.83
N ARG A 21 9.67 -52.12 -24.69
CA ARG A 21 9.10 -52.88 -23.55
C ARG A 21 9.39 -54.40 -23.41
N LYS A 22 9.83 -54.79 -22.20
CA LYS A 22 9.24 -55.79 -21.24
C LYS A 22 10.27 -56.10 -20.14
N SER A 23 10.10 -55.66 -18.89
CA SER A 23 9.34 -56.26 -17.76
C SER A 23 9.99 -57.49 -17.10
N SER A 24 10.55 -57.31 -15.89
CA SER A 24 10.63 -58.29 -14.78
C SER A 24 11.15 -57.59 -13.50
N LEU A 25 10.39 -57.66 -12.39
CA LEU A 25 10.72 -58.32 -11.10
C LEU A 25 11.99 -57.74 -10.43
N THR A 26 12.03 -57.15 -9.22
CA THR A 26 11.38 -57.38 -7.91
C THR A 26 11.74 -56.17 -6.97
N PRO A 27 11.05 -55.94 -5.83
CA PRO A 27 11.29 -54.78 -4.97
C PRO A 27 12.35 -55.05 -3.86
N PRO A 28 13.20 -54.07 -3.49
CA PRO A 28 14.01 -54.15 -2.28
C PRO A 28 13.34 -53.44 -1.09
N PRO A 29 13.83 -53.67 0.15
CA PRO A 29 12.98 -53.82 1.34
C PRO A 29 12.69 -52.53 2.10
N ARG A 30 11.64 -52.60 2.92
CA ARG A 30 11.33 -51.67 4.02
C ARG A 30 12.55 -51.48 4.92
N ARG A 31 12.95 -50.24 5.16
CA ARG A 31 13.85 -49.86 6.25
C ARG A 31 13.08 -49.00 7.24
N SER A 32 12.98 -49.52 8.46
CA SER A 32 12.37 -48.90 9.63
C SER A 32 13.25 -47.77 10.19
N GLN A 33 12.56 -46.70 10.58
CA GLN A 33 12.81 -45.74 11.68
C GLN A 33 14.25 -45.36 12.03
N ALA A 34 14.54 -44.05 11.91
CA ALA A 34 15.36 -43.33 12.88
C ALA A 34 14.65 -42.01 13.21
N THR A 35 14.19 -41.94 14.45
CA THR A 35 13.71 -40.75 15.15
C THR A 35 14.88 -39.80 15.38
N THR A 36 14.75 -38.55 14.96
CA THR A 36 15.53 -37.45 15.53
C THR A 36 14.58 -36.30 15.83
N ASP A 37 14.35 -36.12 17.12
CA ASP A 37 13.78 -34.94 17.74
C ASP A 37 14.47 -33.68 17.23
N ALA A 38 13.69 -32.80 16.62
CA ALA A 38 14.01 -31.39 16.52
C ALA A 38 12.74 -30.63 16.90
N THR A 39 12.48 -30.56 18.21
CA THR A 39 11.60 -29.62 18.86
C THR A 39 12.12 -28.20 18.60
N LYS A 40 11.88 -27.67 17.39
CA LYS A 40 11.85 -26.24 17.17
C LYS A 40 10.47 -25.77 17.58
N LEU A 41 10.46 -25.04 18.70
CA LEU A 41 9.35 -24.26 19.22
C LEU A 41 8.66 -23.49 18.08
N VAL A 42 7.54 -24.03 17.61
CA VAL A 42 6.58 -23.32 16.78
C VAL A 42 5.74 -22.48 17.74
N PRO A 43 5.63 -21.16 17.56
CA PRO A 43 4.68 -20.39 18.34
C PRO A 43 3.28 -20.94 18.06
N HIS A 44 2.58 -21.36 19.11
CA HIS A 44 1.17 -21.74 19.04
C HIS A 44 0.34 -20.50 18.66
N TYR A 45 0.10 -20.31 17.36
CA TYR A 45 -0.92 -19.38 16.88
C TYR A 45 -2.21 -20.16 16.64
N LEU A 46 -3.09 -20.11 17.64
CA LEU A 46 -4.49 -20.49 17.50
C LEU A 46 -5.18 -19.45 16.61
N GLY A 47 -5.03 -19.60 15.30
CA GLY A 47 -6.00 -19.05 14.36
C GLY A 47 -7.28 -19.87 14.51
N ASP A 48 -8.20 -19.44 15.37
CA ASP A 48 -9.54 -20.00 15.44
C ASP A 48 -10.25 -19.73 14.11
N ARG A 49 -10.02 -20.60 13.13
CA ARG A 49 -10.96 -20.84 12.05
C ARG A 49 -12.16 -21.52 12.69
N ILE A 50 -13.08 -20.72 13.22
CA ILE A 50 -14.38 -21.22 13.68
C ILE A 50 -15.04 -21.93 12.49
N PRO A 51 -15.19 -23.27 12.51
CA PRO A 51 -15.94 -23.96 11.48
C PRO A 51 -17.42 -23.82 11.85
N SER A 52 -18.21 -23.23 10.98
CA SER A 52 -19.66 -23.34 11.10
C SER A 52 -20.27 -23.66 9.76
N SER A 53 -20.57 -24.95 9.59
CA SER A 53 -21.66 -25.43 8.73
C SER A 53 -22.96 -24.68 9.08
N PRO A 54 -23.86 -24.45 8.11
CA PRO A 54 -25.06 -23.67 8.34
C PRO A 54 -26.08 -24.51 9.12
N GLY A 55 -26.22 -24.22 10.42
CA GLY A 55 -27.42 -24.56 11.18
C GLY A 55 -28.43 -23.44 11.06
N GLU A 56 -29.66 -23.76 10.65
CA GLU A 56 -30.81 -22.85 10.68
C GLU A 56 -31.10 -22.46 12.14
N GLY A 57 -31.11 -21.15 12.43
CA GLY A 57 -31.51 -20.62 13.74
C GLY A 57 -30.56 -19.55 14.29
N ASP A 58 -30.84 -18.29 13.94
CA ASP A 58 -30.47 -17.02 14.59
C ASP A 58 -29.26 -16.98 15.57
N THR A 59 -28.22 -16.22 15.22
CA THR A 59 -27.62 -15.20 16.11
C THR A 59 -26.78 -14.22 15.28
N ARG A 60 -27.07 -12.93 15.42
CA ARG A 60 -26.48 -11.79 14.69
C ARG A 60 -24.94 -11.79 14.77
N LYS A 61 -24.26 -12.13 13.66
CA LYS A 61 -22.89 -11.66 13.44
C LYS A 61 -22.92 -10.13 13.36
N PRO A 62 -22.02 -9.38 14.02
CA PRO A 62 -22.00 -7.93 13.89
C PRO A 62 -21.85 -7.59 12.41
N ARG A 63 -22.77 -6.78 11.88
CA ARG A 63 -22.64 -6.23 10.53
C ARG A 63 -21.29 -5.51 10.50
N ARG A 64 -20.44 -5.73 9.50
CA ARG A 64 -19.12 -5.09 9.30
C ARG A 64 -18.96 -3.70 9.95
N ARG A 65 -19.92 -2.80 9.70
CA ARG A 65 -19.98 -1.44 10.27
C ARG A 65 -19.89 -1.41 11.81
N GLN A 66 -20.60 -2.28 12.50
CA GLN A 66 -20.55 -2.39 13.96
C GLN A 66 -19.13 -2.75 14.46
N ALA A 67 -18.48 -3.74 13.84
CA ALA A 67 -17.12 -4.13 14.22
C ALA A 67 -16.10 -2.98 13.98
N VAL A 68 -16.31 -2.20 12.91
CA VAL A 68 -15.52 -1.00 12.60
C VAL A 68 -15.74 0.09 13.66
N GLU A 69 -17.00 0.35 14.03
CA GLU A 69 -17.35 1.33 15.06
C GLU A 69 -16.76 0.96 16.43
N GLU A 70 -16.81 -0.32 16.81
CA GLU A 70 -16.15 -0.84 18.02
C GLU A 70 -14.63 -0.62 17.98
N SER A 71 -13.98 -0.87 16.83
CA SER A 71 -12.55 -0.59 16.64
C SER A 71 -12.24 0.90 16.75
N LEU A 72 -13.11 1.78 16.24
CA LEU A 72 -12.94 3.23 16.34
C LEU A 72 -13.08 3.73 17.79
N ILE A 73 -14.02 3.17 18.56
CA ILE A 73 -14.17 3.49 19.99
C ILE A 73 -12.86 3.20 20.74
N HIS A 74 -12.26 2.03 20.52
CA HIS A 74 -10.97 1.71 21.13
C HIS A 74 -9.85 2.65 20.68
N LEU A 75 -9.83 3.03 19.41
CA LEU A 75 -8.85 3.99 18.88
C LEU A 75 -8.98 5.36 19.57
N THR A 76 -10.19 5.89 19.66
CA THR A 76 -10.44 7.21 20.29
C THR A 76 -10.22 7.21 21.80
N ALA A 77 -10.36 6.07 22.48
CA ALA A 77 -10.10 5.94 23.91
C ALA A 77 -8.59 5.85 24.25
N THR A 78 -7.74 5.45 23.30
CA THR A 78 -6.34 5.09 23.57
C THR A 78 -5.32 5.95 22.83
N LYS A 79 -5.71 6.74 21.82
CA LYS A 79 -4.78 7.49 20.97
C LYS A 79 -4.84 9.00 21.17
N HIS A 80 -3.79 9.64 20.64
CA HIS A 80 -3.52 11.07 20.67
C HIS A 80 -4.69 11.93 20.17
N PRO A 81 -4.81 13.18 20.66
CA PRO A 81 -5.87 14.09 20.25
C PRO A 81 -5.80 14.51 18.77
N ASN A 82 -4.63 14.36 18.12
CA ASN A 82 -4.43 14.78 16.73
C ASN A 82 -4.23 13.57 15.80
N PRO A 83 -4.75 13.61 14.56
CA PRO A 83 -4.51 12.57 13.58
C PRO A 83 -3.02 12.43 13.27
N ARG A 84 -2.52 11.20 13.20
CA ARG A 84 -1.12 10.92 12.86
C ARG A 84 -1.00 10.69 11.37
N TYR A 85 -0.04 11.38 10.73
CA TYR A 85 0.21 11.25 9.31
C TYR A 85 1.53 10.54 9.05
N ILE A 86 1.52 9.64 8.07
CA ILE A 86 2.71 9.08 7.46
C ILE A 86 3.18 10.08 6.41
N ARG A 87 4.41 10.53 6.55
CA ARG A 87 5.11 11.45 5.66
C ARG A 87 6.37 10.79 5.14
N ASP A 88 7.00 11.39 4.14
CA ASP A 88 8.19 10.87 3.45
C ASP A 88 9.39 10.55 4.37
N ASP A 89 9.45 11.13 5.58
CA ASP A 89 10.49 10.90 6.56
C ASP A 89 10.19 9.76 7.55
N ASN A 90 9.02 9.13 7.44
CA ASN A 90 8.56 8.06 8.34
C ASN A 90 9.54 6.88 8.36
N GLU A 91 9.68 6.25 9.52
CA GLU A 91 10.59 5.13 9.73
C GLU A 91 10.28 3.91 8.86
N CYS A 92 9.02 3.75 8.41
CA CYS A 92 8.62 2.64 7.55
C CYS A 92 9.38 2.62 6.21
N PHE A 93 9.79 3.78 5.68
CA PHE A 93 10.57 3.88 4.45
C PHE A 93 12.07 3.61 4.65
N LYS A 94 12.53 3.60 5.90
CA LYS A 94 13.94 3.39 6.29
C LYS A 94 14.22 1.96 6.76
N LEU A 95 13.24 1.06 6.63
CA LEU A 95 13.37 -0.33 7.02
C LEU A 95 14.41 -1.05 6.15
N GLU A 96 15.23 -1.89 6.77
CA GLU A 96 16.23 -2.71 6.09
C GLU A 96 15.59 -3.62 5.02
N SER A 97 14.37 -4.12 5.25
CA SER A 97 13.65 -4.92 4.25
C SER A 97 13.25 -4.11 3.02
N VAL A 98 12.91 -2.83 3.17
CA VAL A 98 12.64 -1.92 2.05
C VAL A 98 13.93 -1.61 1.29
N ALA A 99 15.00 -1.22 1.99
CA ALA A 99 16.29 -0.92 1.37
C ALA A 99 16.85 -2.14 0.61
N ARG A 100 16.75 -3.33 1.18
CA ARG A 100 17.19 -4.57 0.55
C ARG A 100 16.32 -4.94 -0.65
N PHE A 101 15.01 -4.77 -0.57
CA PHE A 101 14.12 -5.02 -1.70
C PHE A 101 14.47 -4.10 -2.87
N CYS A 102 14.62 -2.80 -2.63
CA CYS A 102 14.99 -1.85 -3.68
C CYS A 102 16.34 -2.20 -4.30
N LYS A 103 17.33 -2.59 -3.50
CA LYS A 103 18.64 -3.02 -3.99
C LYS A 103 18.57 -4.31 -4.84
N ASP A 104 17.85 -5.32 -4.35
CA ASP A 104 17.81 -6.63 -4.99
C ASP A 104 17.04 -6.64 -6.32
N TYR A 105 16.14 -5.66 -6.52
CA TYR A 105 15.32 -5.50 -7.72
C TYR A 105 15.61 -4.21 -8.51
N ASP A 106 16.74 -3.57 -8.23
CA ASP A 106 17.21 -2.36 -8.93
C ASP A 106 16.16 -1.23 -9.03
N ILE A 107 15.51 -0.95 -7.89
CA ILE A 107 14.52 0.12 -7.77
C ILE A 107 15.22 1.45 -7.47
N GLU A 108 15.10 2.38 -8.41
CA GLU A 108 15.59 3.76 -8.28
C GLU A 108 14.83 4.50 -7.17
N LEU A 109 15.55 5.04 -6.18
CA LEU A 109 14.99 5.77 -5.03
C LEU A 109 14.60 7.22 -5.35
N ASP A 110 14.89 7.69 -6.55
CA ASP A 110 14.45 8.96 -7.11
C ASP A 110 13.48 8.76 -8.31
N GLY A 111 13.11 7.52 -8.61
CA GLY A 111 12.22 7.17 -9.71
C GLY A 111 10.74 7.11 -9.32
N ASN A 112 9.88 7.09 -10.34
CA ASN A 112 8.42 7.11 -10.20
C ASN A 112 7.85 5.96 -9.37
N ARG A 113 8.44 4.76 -9.47
CA ARG A 113 8.00 3.60 -8.66
C ARG A 113 8.13 3.89 -7.18
N TRP A 114 9.25 4.47 -6.77
CA TRP A 114 9.51 4.82 -5.38
C TRP A 114 8.64 5.98 -4.90
N ASP A 115 8.47 7.03 -5.71
CA ASP A 115 7.58 8.14 -5.36
C ASP A 115 6.13 7.67 -5.20
N ASN A 116 5.62 6.89 -6.16
CA ASN A 116 4.29 6.29 -6.10
C ASN A 116 4.11 5.41 -4.85
N PHE A 117 5.12 4.60 -4.51
CA PHE A 117 5.10 3.77 -3.31
C PHE A 117 4.99 4.61 -2.03
N LYS A 118 5.81 5.66 -1.89
CA LYS A 118 5.73 6.57 -0.75
C LYS A 118 4.37 7.25 -0.70
N ARG A 119 3.92 7.84 -1.81
CA ARG A 119 2.67 8.61 -1.86
C ARG A 119 1.44 7.77 -1.56
N LEU A 120 1.41 6.49 -1.98
CA LEU A 120 0.32 5.57 -1.62
C LEU A 120 0.39 5.15 -0.15
N LEU A 121 1.58 5.02 0.44
CA LEU A 121 1.75 4.69 1.85
C LEU A 121 1.60 5.90 2.80
N SER A 122 1.70 7.12 2.27
CA SER A 122 1.46 8.36 2.99
C SER A 122 -0.04 8.58 3.23
N GLY A 123 -0.37 9.36 4.25
CA GLY A 123 -1.76 9.63 4.65
C GLY A 123 -1.99 9.49 6.14
N CYS A 124 -3.24 9.56 6.58
CA CYS A 124 -3.61 9.45 7.98
C CYS A 124 -3.52 7.99 8.46
N GLN A 125 -2.56 7.70 9.33
CA GLN A 125 -2.30 6.39 9.93
C GLN A 125 -3.47 5.88 10.79
N ASP A 126 -4.34 6.80 11.24
CA ASP A 126 -5.47 6.49 12.09
C ASP A 126 -6.75 6.22 11.29
N LEU A 127 -6.74 6.41 9.96
CA LEU A 127 -7.78 5.91 9.07
C LEU A 127 -7.55 4.42 8.71
N PRO A 128 -8.59 3.69 8.29
CA PRO A 128 -8.45 2.32 7.79
C PRO A 128 -7.52 2.24 6.58
N PHE A 129 -6.66 1.21 6.53
CA PHE A 129 -5.75 1.02 5.40
C PHE A 129 -6.42 0.17 4.33
N ILE A 130 -6.10 0.44 3.06
CA ILE A 130 -6.56 -0.35 1.92
C ILE A 130 -5.41 -1.25 1.46
N ILE A 131 -5.62 -2.56 1.44
CA ILE A 131 -4.60 -3.51 1.01
C ILE A 131 -4.91 -4.01 -0.42
N LEU A 132 -3.97 -3.79 -1.34
CA LEU A 132 -4.02 -4.23 -2.74
C LEU A 132 -2.96 -5.30 -3.04
N GLN A 133 -3.06 -5.94 -4.21
CA GLN A 133 -2.06 -6.91 -4.69
C GLN A 133 -1.84 -6.74 -6.19
N ASN A 134 -1.38 -5.58 -6.64
CA ASN A 134 -1.15 -5.33 -8.07
C ASN A 134 0.33 -5.17 -8.37
N PRO A 135 0.96 -6.17 -9.03
CA PRO A 135 1.88 -5.77 -10.06
C PRO A 135 1.08 -5.02 -11.13
N THR A 136 1.41 -3.76 -11.37
CA THR A 136 0.81 -2.97 -12.45
C THR A 136 1.89 -2.16 -13.13
N ASN A 137 1.81 -2.09 -14.45
CA ASN A 137 2.69 -1.24 -15.24
C ASN A 137 2.42 0.25 -15.01
N ALA A 138 1.31 0.60 -14.34
CA ALA A 138 0.98 1.99 -14.07
C ALA A 138 1.96 2.67 -13.09
N HIS A 139 2.61 1.93 -12.19
CA HIS A 139 3.51 2.50 -11.18
C HIS A 139 4.83 3.04 -11.76
N ILE A 140 5.12 2.83 -13.04
CA ILE A 140 6.30 3.40 -13.70
C ILE A 140 6.08 4.85 -14.13
N TYR A 141 4.81 5.29 -14.22
CA TYR A 141 4.46 6.65 -14.61
C TYR A 141 4.40 7.58 -13.40
N GLU A 142 4.45 8.88 -13.65
CA GLU A 142 4.20 9.92 -12.66
C GLU A 142 2.87 9.68 -11.91
N TYR A 143 2.81 10.12 -10.65
CA TYR A 143 1.68 9.83 -9.77
C TYR A 143 0.31 10.23 -10.34
N ASP A 144 0.22 11.39 -11.01
CA ASP A 144 -1.04 11.84 -11.60
C ASP A 144 -1.51 10.98 -12.77
N GLU A 145 -0.60 10.30 -13.47
CA GLU A 145 -0.95 9.33 -14.51
C GLU A 145 -1.24 7.95 -13.89
N MET A 146 -0.45 7.52 -12.90
CA MET A 146 -0.66 6.27 -12.18
C MET A 146 -2.06 6.20 -11.54
N LYS A 147 -2.53 7.33 -10.97
CA LYS A 147 -3.87 7.44 -10.37
C LYS A 147 -5.02 7.15 -11.33
N LYS A 148 -4.84 7.39 -12.63
CA LYS A 148 -5.86 7.12 -13.66
C LYS A 148 -6.01 5.63 -13.96
N CYS A 149 -5.14 4.77 -13.41
CA CYS A 149 -5.32 3.35 -13.61
C CYS A 149 -6.66 2.88 -12.98
N PRO A 150 -7.35 1.89 -13.58
CA PRO A 150 -8.73 1.58 -13.19
C PRO A 150 -8.94 1.24 -11.70
N THR A 151 -7.90 0.71 -11.03
CA THR A 151 -8.00 0.35 -9.61
C THR A 151 -7.91 1.59 -8.73
N ILE A 152 -6.92 2.45 -8.94
CA ILE A 152 -6.71 3.64 -8.12
C ILE A 152 -7.78 4.70 -8.43
N GLN A 153 -8.17 4.86 -9.69
CA GLN A 153 -9.27 5.76 -10.06
C GLN A 153 -10.57 5.37 -9.36
N TRP A 154 -10.93 4.07 -9.38
CA TRP A 154 -12.13 3.61 -8.70
C TRP A 154 -12.10 3.87 -7.20
N ILE A 155 -10.94 3.67 -6.56
CA ILE A 155 -10.74 3.97 -5.13
C ILE A 155 -10.92 5.47 -4.89
N SER A 156 -10.28 6.31 -5.71
CA SER A 156 -10.39 7.77 -5.65
C SER A 156 -11.84 8.23 -5.72
N ASP A 157 -12.61 7.72 -6.68
CA ASP A 157 -14.02 8.10 -6.89
C ASP A 157 -14.86 7.76 -5.66
N VAL A 158 -14.66 6.57 -5.07
CA VAL A 158 -15.41 6.13 -3.90
C VAL A 158 -15.01 6.87 -2.62
N LEU A 159 -13.73 7.21 -2.45
CA LEU A 159 -13.27 8.05 -1.35
C LEU A 159 -13.85 9.46 -1.47
N ALA A 160 -13.91 10.02 -2.68
CA ALA A 160 -14.50 11.33 -2.92
C ALA A 160 -16.00 11.37 -2.54
N GLU A 161 -16.76 10.30 -2.80
CA GLU A 161 -18.15 10.16 -2.33
C GLU A 161 -18.28 10.24 -0.79
N ILE A 162 -17.21 9.88 -0.06
CA ILE A 162 -17.14 9.87 1.41
C ILE A 162 -16.52 11.19 1.94
N GLY A 163 -16.01 12.04 1.05
CA GLY A 163 -15.33 13.28 1.37
C GLY A 163 -13.87 13.09 1.79
N LEU A 164 -13.21 12.07 1.24
CA LEU A 164 -11.78 11.78 1.35
C LEU A 164 -11.10 11.90 -0.02
N THR A 165 -9.80 12.12 0.01
CA THR A 165 -8.89 12.06 -1.12
C THR A 165 -7.97 10.84 -1.00
N LEU A 166 -7.20 10.55 -2.05
CA LEU A 166 -6.19 9.49 -1.99
C LEU A 166 -5.06 9.85 -1.02
N GLU A 167 -4.77 11.13 -0.87
CA GLU A 167 -3.73 11.67 0.01
C GLU A 167 -4.09 11.55 1.50
N ASP A 168 -5.37 11.36 1.82
CA ASP A 168 -5.83 11.20 3.20
C ASP A 168 -5.64 9.78 3.73
N VAL A 169 -5.62 8.76 2.84
CA VAL A 169 -5.69 7.35 3.23
C VAL A 169 -4.45 6.57 2.83
N VAL A 170 -4.10 5.59 3.66
CA VAL A 170 -2.97 4.69 3.37
C VAL A 170 -3.42 3.54 2.47
N ILE A 171 -2.82 3.45 1.29
CA ILE A 171 -2.97 2.36 0.34
C ILE A 171 -1.69 1.53 0.31
N VAL A 172 -1.78 0.32 0.83
CA VAL A 172 -0.69 -0.65 0.83
C VAL A 172 -0.87 -1.57 -0.37
N ASP A 173 -0.23 -1.23 -1.49
CA ASP A 173 -0.14 -2.16 -2.62
C ASP A 173 1.11 -3.03 -2.49
N ILE A 174 0.89 -4.33 -2.29
CA ILE A 174 1.97 -5.26 -1.92
C ILE A 174 3.06 -5.34 -2.98
N CYS A 175 2.70 -5.27 -4.25
CA CYS A 175 3.67 -5.38 -5.35
C CYS A 175 3.92 -4.03 -6.06
N SER A 176 3.68 -2.90 -5.40
CA SER A 176 3.80 -1.54 -5.98
C SER A 176 5.14 -1.23 -6.63
N LEU A 177 6.24 -1.80 -6.12
CA LEU A 177 7.59 -1.59 -6.65
C LEU A 177 7.91 -2.49 -7.86
N LEU A 178 7.05 -3.44 -8.22
CA LEU A 178 7.26 -4.35 -9.35
C LEU A 178 6.13 -4.21 -10.37
N SER A 179 6.48 -4.07 -11.63
CA SER A 179 5.51 -4.10 -12.74
C SER A 179 5.21 -5.52 -13.20
N ASP A 180 4.16 -5.67 -14.01
CA ASP A 180 3.87 -6.94 -14.69
C ASP A 180 4.99 -7.30 -15.69
N HIS A 181 5.76 -6.33 -16.17
CA HIS A 181 6.90 -6.53 -17.04
C HIS A 181 8.10 -7.07 -16.26
N ASP A 182 8.41 -6.48 -15.10
CA ASP A 182 9.54 -6.91 -14.25
C ASP A 182 9.36 -8.38 -13.83
N LEU A 183 8.14 -8.75 -13.41
CA LEU A 183 7.82 -10.14 -13.06
C LEU A 183 7.90 -11.12 -14.25
N ARG A 184 7.69 -10.63 -15.48
CA ARG A 184 7.84 -11.44 -16.70
C ARG A 184 9.30 -11.64 -17.07
N GLN A 185 10.12 -10.59 -16.99
CA GLN A 185 11.56 -10.69 -17.25
C GLN A 185 12.25 -11.68 -16.30
N LEU A 186 11.86 -11.69 -15.02
CA LEU A 186 12.33 -12.71 -14.07
C LEU A 186 12.01 -14.15 -14.53
N SER A 187 11.00 -14.34 -15.37
CA SER A 187 10.62 -15.66 -15.91
C SER A 187 11.38 -16.02 -17.20
N ASP A 188 11.92 -15.03 -17.91
CA ASP A 188 12.53 -15.20 -19.24
C ASP A 188 14.03 -15.52 -19.18
N GLU A 189 14.69 -15.23 -18.06
CA GLU A 189 16.09 -15.60 -17.82
C GLU A 189 16.19 -17.08 -17.37
N GLY A 190 17.14 -17.87 -17.88
CA GLY A 190 17.34 -19.25 -17.41
C GLY A 190 16.23 -20.23 -17.79
N SER A 191 16.07 -21.30 -17.01
CA SER A 191 15.00 -22.30 -17.26
C SER A 191 13.63 -21.81 -16.78
N GLU A 192 12.54 -22.34 -17.34
CA GLU A 192 11.16 -22.00 -16.94
C GLU A 192 10.94 -22.20 -15.43
N GLU A 193 11.52 -23.25 -14.84
CA GLU A 193 11.40 -23.54 -13.40
C GLU A 193 12.16 -22.51 -12.54
N GLU A 194 13.37 -22.12 -12.93
CA GLU A 194 14.16 -21.10 -12.24
C GLU A 194 13.53 -19.72 -12.34
N GLY A 195 13.03 -19.36 -13.52
CA GLY A 195 12.37 -18.08 -13.73
C GLY A 195 11.09 -17.94 -12.93
N LEU A 196 10.29 -19.00 -12.92
CA LEU A 196 9.11 -19.08 -12.08
C LEU A 196 9.47 -18.96 -10.59
N LYS A 197 10.48 -19.68 -10.10
CA LYS A 197 10.95 -19.59 -8.72
C LYS A 197 11.34 -18.15 -8.36
N ARG A 198 12.08 -17.44 -9.20
CA ARG A 198 12.45 -16.03 -8.95
C ARG A 198 11.25 -15.10 -8.87
N ARG A 199 10.24 -15.32 -9.71
CA ARG A 199 8.97 -14.57 -9.62
C ARG A 199 8.26 -14.81 -8.29
N PHE A 200 8.21 -16.05 -7.81
CA PHE A 200 7.66 -16.35 -6.48
C PHE A 200 8.48 -15.69 -5.38
N ASP A 201 9.80 -15.82 -5.43
CA ASP A 201 10.71 -15.23 -4.45
C ASP A 201 10.52 -13.69 -4.39
N ALA A 202 10.29 -13.03 -5.53
CA ALA A 202 9.97 -11.59 -5.58
C ALA A 202 8.65 -11.25 -4.89
N ILE A 203 7.59 -12.00 -5.16
CA ILE A 203 6.28 -11.79 -4.51
C ILE A 203 6.38 -12.07 -3.00
N GLU A 204 7.05 -13.15 -2.58
CA GLU A 204 7.28 -13.47 -1.17
C GLU A 204 8.03 -12.35 -0.45
N ARG A 205 9.08 -11.80 -1.09
CA ARG A 205 9.85 -10.67 -0.55
C ARG A 205 9.02 -9.40 -0.47
N SER A 206 8.14 -9.14 -1.44
CA SER A 206 7.19 -8.04 -1.37
C SER A 206 6.25 -8.16 -0.16
N TYR A 207 5.72 -9.36 0.09
CA TYR A 207 4.92 -9.61 1.30
C TYR A 207 5.74 -9.41 2.59
N GLY A 208 6.98 -9.89 2.63
CA GLY A 208 7.87 -9.71 3.79
C GLY A 208 8.15 -8.23 4.09
N MET A 209 8.46 -7.44 3.04
CA MET A 209 8.65 -6.00 3.14
C MET A 209 7.39 -5.30 3.70
N VAL A 210 6.22 -5.61 3.15
CA VAL A 210 4.94 -5.04 3.61
C VAL A 210 4.63 -5.46 5.04
N GLU A 211 4.91 -6.70 5.41
CA GLU A 211 4.69 -7.18 6.78
C GLU A 211 5.49 -6.35 7.79
N ASP A 212 6.75 -6.05 7.50
CA ASP A 212 7.59 -5.20 8.35
C ASP A 212 7.07 -3.76 8.42
N ILE A 213 6.62 -3.20 7.30
CA ILE A 213 5.94 -1.89 7.26
C ILE A 213 4.70 -1.91 8.16
N LEU A 214 3.85 -2.93 8.06
CA LEU A 214 2.63 -3.02 8.86
C LEU A 214 2.94 -3.24 10.36
N LYS A 215 4.04 -3.92 10.72
CA LYS A 215 4.49 -4.05 12.12
C LYS A 215 4.89 -2.71 12.75
N VAL A 216 5.45 -1.81 11.95
CA VAL A 216 5.77 -0.43 12.36
C VAL A 216 4.49 0.40 12.44
N LEU A 217 3.68 0.39 11.39
CA LEU A 217 2.51 1.25 11.26
C LEU A 217 1.32 0.81 12.12
N LYS A 218 1.22 -0.47 12.48
CA LYS A 218 0.20 -1.02 13.40
C LYS A 218 -1.22 -0.52 13.10
N PRO A 219 -1.74 -0.70 11.87
CA PRO A 219 -3.08 -0.23 11.54
C PRO A 219 -4.14 -0.94 12.39
N SER A 220 -5.17 -0.22 12.79
CA SER A 220 -6.30 -0.80 13.54
C SER A 220 -7.26 -1.56 12.63
N VAL A 221 -7.52 -1.05 11.42
CA VAL A 221 -8.46 -1.61 10.46
C VAL A 221 -7.81 -1.71 9.09
N LEU A 222 -8.05 -2.83 8.42
CA LEU A 222 -7.58 -3.12 7.06
C LEU A 222 -8.76 -3.51 6.19
N ILE A 223 -8.87 -2.95 4.98
CA ILE A 223 -9.72 -3.51 3.93
C ILE A 223 -8.83 -4.36 3.03
N SER A 224 -9.00 -5.69 3.06
CA SER A 224 -8.27 -6.54 2.14
C SER A 224 -9.01 -6.70 0.82
N CYS A 225 -8.45 -6.11 -0.23
CA CYS A 225 -8.93 -6.26 -1.60
C CYS A 225 -8.17 -7.36 -2.36
N GLN A 226 -7.56 -8.34 -1.66
CA GLN A 226 -6.77 -9.41 -2.27
C GLN A 226 -7.59 -10.66 -2.58
N CYS A 227 -8.17 -10.76 -3.78
CA CYS A 227 -9.07 -11.87 -4.11
C CYS A 227 -8.42 -13.11 -4.76
N ALA A 228 -7.09 -13.19 -4.83
CA ALA A 228 -6.39 -14.15 -5.71
C ALA A 228 -5.35 -15.06 -5.03
N SER A 229 -5.01 -14.84 -3.76
CA SER A 229 -3.77 -15.36 -3.17
C SER A 229 -3.78 -16.86 -2.83
N LEU A 230 -4.93 -17.55 -2.79
CA LEU A 230 -4.97 -18.99 -2.41
C LEU A 230 -5.09 -20.00 -3.56
N ASN A 231 -5.53 -19.62 -4.76
CA ASN A 231 -5.97 -20.64 -5.75
C ASN A 231 -5.52 -20.44 -7.21
N ASN A 232 -4.87 -19.34 -7.58
CA ASN A 232 -4.71 -18.98 -9.00
C ASN A 232 -3.29 -18.88 -9.55
N MET A 233 -2.24 -19.19 -8.78
CA MET A 233 -0.93 -19.48 -9.40
C MET A 233 -0.89 -20.94 -9.90
N ARG A 234 -1.82 -21.27 -10.80
CA ARG A 234 -1.71 -22.45 -11.66
C ARG A 234 -0.72 -22.10 -12.77
N THR A 235 0.38 -22.83 -12.84
CA THR A 235 1.21 -22.82 -14.05
C THR A 235 0.45 -23.45 -15.21
N ARG A 236 0.88 -23.13 -16.45
CA ARG A 236 0.46 -23.85 -17.67
C ARG A 236 0.67 -25.38 -17.57
N VAL A 237 1.54 -25.83 -16.66
CA VAL A 237 1.88 -27.26 -16.42
C VAL A 237 0.98 -27.91 -15.36
N GLY A 238 -0.07 -27.24 -14.87
CA GLY A 238 -1.03 -27.83 -13.94
C GLY A 238 -0.49 -28.10 -12.53
N ARG A 239 0.77 -27.74 -12.22
CA ARG A 239 1.28 -27.73 -10.85
C ARG A 239 0.75 -26.49 -10.14
N ARG A 240 0.02 -26.72 -9.03
CA ARG A 240 -0.16 -25.71 -7.99
C ARG A 240 1.24 -25.43 -7.46
N LEU A 241 1.84 -24.28 -7.79
CA LEU A 241 2.89 -23.81 -6.91
C LEU A 241 2.24 -23.44 -5.61
N ALA A 242 2.95 -23.80 -4.54
CA ALA A 242 2.50 -23.64 -3.19
C ALA A 242 1.85 -22.26 -3.02
N THR A 243 0.71 -22.24 -2.33
CA THR A 243 0.25 -21.05 -1.63
C THR A 243 1.46 -20.35 -1.05
N THR A 244 1.58 -19.05 -1.27
CA THR A 244 2.65 -18.24 -0.68
C THR A 244 2.93 -18.69 0.75
N ASP A 245 4.17 -19.08 1.07
CA ASP A 245 4.52 -19.55 2.41
C ASP A 245 4.44 -18.41 3.43
N ASN A 246 4.44 -17.17 2.93
CA ASN A 246 4.18 -15.99 3.73
C ASN A 246 2.82 -16.05 4.46
N MET A 247 2.87 -15.93 5.78
CA MET A 247 1.69 -15.99 6.65
C MET A 247 0.77 -14.78 6.47
N LEU A 248 1.34 -13.58 6.29
CA LEU A 248 0.55 -12.38 6.02
C LEU A 248 -0.27 -12.56 4.74
N ALA A 249 0.33 -13.11 3.68
CA ALA A 249 -0.38 -13.41 2.45
C ALA A 249 -1.60 -14.31 2.69
N ARG A 250 -1.45 -15.39 3.47
CA ARG A 250 -2.55 -16.30 3.84
C ARG A 250 -3.64 -15.62 4.66
N CYS A 251 -3.26 -14.71 5.55
CA CYS A 251 -4.19 -13.94 6.38
C CYS A 251 -4.96 -12.90 5.56
N LEU A 252 -4.29 -12.21 4.64
CA LEU A 252 -4.89 -11.18 3.80
C LEU A 252 -5.76 -11.74 2.66
N CYS A 253 -5.77 -13.05 2.46
CA CYS A 253 -6.60 -13.68 1.41
C CYS A 253 -8.07 -13.37 1.60
N SER A 254 -8.64 -12.61 0.65
CA SER A 254 -10.06 -12.35 0.55
C SER A 254 -10.71 -13.20 -0.55
N ASN A 255 -12.02 -13.37 -0.47
CA ASN A 255 -12.82 -13.92 -1.54
C ASN A 255 -14.18 -13.21 -1.64
N GLU A 256 -14.81 -13.33 -2.80
CA GLU A 256 -16.06 -12.63 -3.09
C GLU A 256 -17.23 -13.07 -2.21
N ALA A 257 -17.26 -14.33 -1.77
CA ALA A 257 -18.33 -14.82 -0.92
C ALA A 257 -18.28 -14.17 0.47
N ASP A 258 -17.09 -14.06 1.05
CA ASP A 258 -16.90 -13.43 2.36
C ASP A 258 -17.08 -11.91 2.31
N ALA A 259 -16.62 -11.26 1.22
CA ALA A 259 -16.88 -9.84 0.98
C ALA A 259 -18.39 -9.54 0.84
N LYS A 260 -19.14 -10.36 0.08
CA LYS A 260 -20.61 -10.24 -0.05
C LYS A 260 -21.33 -10.37 1.29
N ARG A 261 -20.85 -11.28 2.13
CA ARG A 261 -21.41 -11.53 3.47
C ARG A 261 -21.01 -10.44 4.48
N GLY A 262 -20.15 -9.49 4.09
CA GLY A 262 -19.67 -8.44 4.97
C GLY A 262 -18.91 -8.99 6.16
N LEU A 263 -18.15 -10.08 5.97
CA LEU A 263 -17.39 -10.67 7.06
C LEU A 263 -16.21 -9.79 7.46
N THR A 264 -15.74 -10.03 8.67
CA THR A 264 -14.51 -9.48 9.22
C THR A 264 -13.76 -10.59 9.97
N SER A 265 -12.48 -10.38 10.23
CA SER A 265 -11.66 -11.24 11.07
C SER A 265 -10.55 -10.43 11.73
N THR A 266 -10.19 -10.79 12.95
CA THR A 266 -8.99 -10.25 13.59
C THR A 266 -7.76 -10.97 13.06
N ILE A 267 -6.75 -10.22 12.65
CA ILE A 267 -5.44 -10.74 12.30
C ILE A 267 -4.39 -10.11 13.21
N GLN A 268 -3.32 -10.86 13.47
CA GLN A 268 -2.21 -10.38 14.28
C GLN A 268 -1.05 -9.98 13.36
N ILE A 269 -0.57 -8.75 13.51
CA ILE A 269 0.57 -8.18 12.77
C ILE A 269 1.63 -7.79 13.80
N GLY A 270 2.69 -8.59 13.90
CA GLY A 270 3.66 -8.46 14.99
C GLY A 270 3.00 -8.61 16.36
N SER A 271 3.05 -7.56 17.17
CA SER A 271 2.42 -7.51 18.49
C SER A 271 1.03 -6.87 18.49
N ALA A 272 0.53 -6.39 17.35
CA ALA A 272 -0.73 -5.66 17.25
C ALA A 272 -1.84 -6.52 16.64
N ASN A 273 -3.07 -6.32 17.09
CA ASN A 273 -4.25 -6.88 16.46
C ASN A 273 -4.87 -5.85 15.50
N SER A 274 -5.20 -6.30 14.30
CA SER A 274 -5.87 -5.50 13.28
C SER A 274 -7.18 -6.17 12.89
N LEU A 275 -8.25 -5.38 12.77
CA LEU A 275 -9.51 -5.82 12.20
C LEU A 275 -9.38 -5.85 10.67
N MET A 276 -9.39 -7.04 10.09
CA MET A 276 -9.45 -7.21 8.64
C MET A 276 -10.91 -7.28 8.18
N VAL A 277 -11.23 -6.48 7.19
CA VAL A 277 -12.50 -6.42 6.48
C VAL A 277 -12.31 -7.01 5.08
N TYR A 278 -13.13 -7.99 4.72
CA TYR A 278 -13.03 -8.65 3.42
C TYR A 278 -13.60 -7.77 2.31
N GLY A 279 -12.78 -7.41 1.34
CA GLY A 279 -13.12 -6.64 0.15
C GLY A 279 -12.96 -7.43 -1.15
N VAL A 280 -13.36 -6.81 -2.27
CA VAL A 280 -13.15 -7.31 -3.63
C VAL A 280 -12.14 -6.43 -4.35
N HIS A 281 -11.24 -7.00 -5.14
CA HIS A 281 -10.30 -6.19 -5.91
C HIS A 281 -11.02 -5.31 -6.96
N PRO A 282 -10.82 -3.99 -7.02
CA PRO A 282 -11.50 -3.10 -7.97
C PRO A 282 -11.33 -3.52 -9.44
N ARG A 283 -10.13 -3.98 -9.84
CA ARG A 283 -9.89 -4.55 -11.19
C ARG A 283 -10.88 -5.65 -11.61
N ARG A 284 -11.50 -6.39 -10.67
CA ARG A 284 -12.48 -7.44 -11.01
C ARG A 284 -13.87 -6.90 -11.34
N LEU A 285 -14.15 -5.63 -11.03
CA LEU A 285 -15.46 -5.03 -11.23
C LEU A 285 -15.82 -4.90 -12.71
N SER A 286 -14.84 -4.73 -13.60
CA SER A 286 -15.05 -4.70 -15.06
C SER A 286 -15.72 -5.96 -15.62
N HIS A 287 -15.64 -7.09 -14.90
CA HIS A 287 -16.24 -8.36 -15.29
C HIS A 287 -17.37 -8.80 -14.35
N LYS A 288 -17.66 -8.01 -13.30
CA LYS A 288 -18.56 -8.38 -12.20
C LYS A 288 -19.28 -7.15 -11.65
N GLU A 289 -20.11 -6.51 -12.46
CA GLU A 289 -20.87 -5.30 -12.08
C GLU A 289 -21.67 -5.47 -10.79
N LEU A 290 -22.19 -6.68 -10.53
CA LEU A 290 -22.90 -7.01 -9.29
C LEU A 290 -22.06 -6.81 -8.02
N MET A 291 -20.72 -6.74 -8.14
CA MET A 291 -19.82 -6.55 -7.00
C MET A 291 -19.55 -5.07 -6.70
N ILE A 292 -19.94 -4.15 -7.60
CA ILE A 292 -19.77 -2.71 -7.41
C ILE A 292 -20.48 -2.25 -6.13
N PRO A 293 -21.77 -2.59 -5.88
CA PRO A 293 -22.44 -2.17 -4.65
C PRO A 293 -21.82 -2.80 -3.41
N VAL A 294 -21.30 -4.03 -3.51
CA VAL A 294 -20.65 -4.73 -2.40
C VAL A 294 -19.38 -4.00 -1.98
N LEU A 295 -18.49 -3.69 -2.92
CA LEU A 295 -17.23 -3.03 -2.61
C LEU A 295 -17.46 -1.58 -2.16
N ARG A 296 -18.35 -0.85 -2.84
CA ARG A 296 -18.72 0.51 -2.45
C ARG A 296 -19.32 0.54 -1.03
N GLY A 297 -20.24 -0.38 -0.73
CA GLY A 297 -20.80 -0.53 0.62
C GLY A 297 -19.73 -0.90 1.66
N THR A 298 -18.70 -1.65 1.25
CA THR A 298 -17.54 -1.95 2.12
C THR A 298 -16.77 -0.70 2.50
N PHE A 299 -16.44 0.14 1.53
CA PHE A 299 -15.75 1.40 1.80
C PHE A 299 -16.60 2.33 2.67
N LYS A 300 -17.90 2.46 2.40
CA LYS A 300 -18.81 3.27 3.22
C LYS A 300 -18.89 2.79 4.67
N ASP A 301 -19.15 1.50 4.88
CA ASP A 301 -19.23 0.93 6.23
C ASP A 301 -17.93 1.06 7.04
N VAL A 302 -16.78 1.14 6.36
CA VAL A 302 -15.46 1.22 7.00
C VAL A 302 -15.01 2.66 7.23
N PHE A 303 -15.13 3.54 6.23
CA PHE A 303 -14.60 4.90 6.31
C PHE A 303 -15.59 5.92 6.87
N GLU A 304 -16.90 5.81 6.64
CA GLU A 304 -17.87 6.80 7.16
C GLU A 304 -17.80 6.99 8.69
N PRO A 305 -17.66 5.92 9.52
CA PRO A 305 -17.51 6.11 10.97
C PRO A 305 -16.27 6.95 11.32
N TYR A 306 -15.16 6.74 10.59
CA TYR A 306 -13.92 7.46 10.81
C TYR A 306 -14.00 8.90 10.32
N MET A 307 -14.78 9.20 9.29
CA MET A 307 -14.88 10.57 8.74
C MET A 307 -15.38 11.60 9.73
N ASN A 308 -16.37 11.23 10.54
CA ASN A 308 -16.92 12.13 11.55
C ASN A 308 -15.88 12.48 12.62
N TRP A 309 -15.01 11.52 12.97
CA TRP A 309 -13.87 11.76 13.83
C TRP A 309 -12.81 12.60 13.12
N PHE A 310 -12.39 12.19 11.93
CA PHE A 310 -11.30 12.81 11.17
C PHE A 310 -11.55 14.30 10.90
N LYS A 311 -12.73 14.67 10.39
CA LYS A 311 -13.09 16.08 10.14
C LYS A 311 -13.11 16.93 11.40
N ARG A 312 -13.56 16.34 12.53
CA ARG A 312 -13.59 17.05 13.80
C ARG A 312 -12.17 17.33 14.31
N GLU A 313 -11.27 16.38 14.18
CA GLU A 313 -9.89 16.55 14.66
C GLU A 313 -9.04 17.40 13.70
N GLU A 314 -9.16 17.23 12.38
CA GLU A 314 -8.51 18.13 11.41
C GLU A 314 -8.93 19.59 11.59
N GLY A 315 -10.22 19.84 11.79
CA GLY A 315 -10.71 21.20 12.05
C GLY A 315 -10.06 21.83 13.28
N LYS A 316 -9.76 21.05 14.32
CA LYS A 316 -9.04 21.55 15.50
C LYS A 316 -7.59 21.91 15.19
N VAL A 317 -6.91 21.10 14.37
CA VAL A 317 -5.52 21.37 13.95
C VAL A 317 -5.45 22.65 13.13
N GLN A 318 -6.32 22.83 12.13
CA GLN A 318 -6.36 24.05 11.31
C GLN A 318 -6.65 25.31 12.14
N ILE A 319 -7.55 25.23 13.12
CA ILE A 319 -7.83 26.34 14.03
C ILE A 319 -6.61 26.65 14.92
N ALA A 320 -5.91 25.63 15.41
CA ALA A 320 -4.72 25.80 16.24
C ALA A 320 -3.58 26.45 15.44
N GLU A 321 -3.31 25.97 14.23
CA GLU A 321 -2.30 26.55 13.34
C GLU A 321 -2.64 28.00 12.96
N GLY A 322 -3.91 28.29 12.65
CA GLY A 322 -4.37 29.65 12.37
C GLY A 322 -4.18 30.61 13.54
N LYS A 323 -4.46 30.16 14.77
CA LYS A 323 -4.21 30.95 15.99
C LYS A 323 -2.72 31.18 16.24
N GLU A 324 -1.88 30.18 16.02
CA GLU A 324 -0.43 30.32 16.20
C GLU A 324 0.16 31.32 15.18
N ILE A 325 -0.31 31.30 13.94
CA ILE A 325 0.07 32.30 12.92
C ILE A 325 -0.39 33.71 13.33
N GLU A 326 -1.61 33.83 13.86
CA GLU A 326 -2.13 35.12 14.34
C GLU A 326 -1.35 35.65 15.55
N GLU A 327 -0.98 34.80 16.51
CA GLU A 327 -0.13 35.16 17.65
C GLU A 327 1.27 35.58 17.22
N ARG A 328 1.91 34.83 16.31
CA ARG A 328 3.20 35.23 15.72
C ARG A 328 3.13 36.57 14.99
N ARG A 329 2.01 36.87 14.31
CA ARG A 329 1.78 38.19 13.69
C ARG A 329 1.61 39.30 14.73
N LYS A 330 0.93 39.04 15.85
CA LYS A 330 0.78 40.01 16.95
C LYS A 330 2.11 40.30 17.65
N ASP A 331 2.97 39.30 17.80
CA ASP A 331 4.31 39.47 18.37
C ASP A 331 5.28 40.16 17.39
N ALA A 332 5.16 39.90 16.08
CA ALA A 332 5.91 40.62 15.06
C ALA A 332 5.51 42.11 14.94
N ASN A 333 4.26 42.45 15.27
CA ASN A 333 3.77 43.83 15.30
C ASN A 333 3.88 44.51 16.67
N LYS A 334 4.54 43.91 17.67
CA LYS A 334 4.86 44.64 18.91
C LYS A 334 5.93 45.69 18.58
N PRO A 335 5.68 46.98 18.88
CA PRO A 335 6.72 47.99 18.75
C PRO A 335 7.88 47.61 19.66
N VAL A 336 9.05 47.38 19.05
CA VAL A 336 10.30 47.20 19.79
C VAL A 336 10.54 48.52 20.52
N VAL A 337 10.24 48.56 21.82
CA VAL A 337 10.64 49.65 22.69
C VAL A 337 12.16 49.56 22.79
N ALA A 338 12.84 50.28 21.89
CA ALA A 338 14.27 50.45 21.94
C ALA A 338 14.61 51.09 23.30
N VAL A 339 15.10 50.27 24.22
CA VAL A 339 15.78 50.74 25.43
C VAL A 339 17.03 51.45 24.93
N GLN A 340 16.97 52.79 24.86
CA GLN A 340 18.16 53.61 24.64
C GLN A 340 19.08 53.45 25.84
N GLU A 341 20.00 52.48 25.77
CA GLU A 341 21.21 52.54 26.57
C GLU A 341 22.00 53.77 26.12
N LYS A 342 22.19 54.70 27.06
CA LYS A 342 23.04 55.89 26.91
C LYS A 342 24.49 55.45 26.69
N THR A 343 24.85 55.15 25.45
CA THR A 343 26.24 55.23 25.00
C THR A 343 26.37 56.54 24.22
N GLY A 344 27.22 57.44 24.74
CA GLY A 344 27.39 58.79 24.23
C GLY A 344 28.14 58.84 22.91
N LEU A 345 27.50 58.45 21.81
CA LEU A 345 27.97 58.76 20.46
C LEU A 345 26.88 59.43 19.62
N GLN A 346 27.35 60.37 18.80
CA GLN A 346 26.58 61.34 18.03
C GLN A 346 25.51 60.72 17.12
N LYS A 347 24.37 61.43 17.08
CA LYS A 347 23.21 61.19 16.22
C LYS A 347 23.56 61.39 14.74
N PHE A 348 23.17 60.42 13.91
CA PHE A 348 22.73 60.67 12.54
C PHE A 348 21.27 60.21 12.42
N PRO A 349 20.36 60.98 11.82
CA PRO A 349 18.98 60.53 11.64
C PRO A 349 18.93 59.53 10.48
N LEU A 350 18.71 58.25 10.79
CA LEU A 350 18.27 57.28 9.80
C LEU A 350 16.74 57.33 9.75
N VAL A 351 16.21 57.86 8.64
CA VAL A 351 14.77 57.77 8.34
C VAL A 351 14.52 56.38 7.81
N VAL A 352 13.94 55.50 8.63
CA VAL A 352 13.37 54.23 8.15
C VAL A 352 11.95 54.53 7.72
N VAL A 353 11.75 54.66 6.40
CA VAL A 353 10.42 54.63 5.79
C VAL A 353 10.03 53.16 5.71
N THR A 354 9.07 52.73 6.52
CA THR A 354 8.33 51.49 6.28
C THR A 354 7.20 51.82 5.31
N GLU A 355 7.40 51.58 4.02
CA GLU A 355 6.30 51.49 3.07
C GLU A 355 5.57 50.17 3.33
N VAL A 356 4.32 50.32 3.77
CA VAL A 356 3.33 49.25 3.87
C VAL A 356 2.49 49.38 2.61
N ASP A 357 2.78 48.59 1.58
CA ASP A 357 1.88 48.48 0.44
C ASP A 357 0.88 47.36 0.68
N GLY A 358 -0.34 47.80 0.98
CA GLY A 358 -1.54 47.01 0.88
C GLY A 358 -2.17 47.13 -0.51
N ASP A 359 -2.61 45.97 -0.99
CA ASP A 359 -3.70 45.69 -1.92
C ASP A 359 -3.67 46.10 -3.41
N GLU A 360 -3.86 45.01 -4.19
CA GLU A 360 -4.70 44.83 -5.38
C GLU A 360 -4.30 45.39 -6.76
N THR A 361 -4.41 44.45 -7.71
CA THR A 361 -4.60 44.57 -9.17
C THR A 361 -3.39 44.70 -10.09
N GLY A 362 -3.34 43.77 -11.07
CA GLY A 362 -3.04 44.12 -12.46
C GLY A 362 -1.60 43.94 -12.97
N LEU A 363 -1.42 42.89 -13.78
CA LEU A 363 -0.69 42.87 -15.06
C LEU A 363 0.61 43.70 -15.20
N GLY A 364 1.72 43.01 -15.53
CA GLY A 364 2.79 43.60 -16.33
C GLY A 364 4.17 43.04 -16.05
N GLU A 365 4.71 42.30 -17.02
CA GLU A 365 6.13 41.99 -17.13
C GLU A 365 6.99 43.27 -16.98
N GLN A 366 8.10 43.19 -16.25
CA GLN A 366 9.38 43.74 -16.72
C GLN A 366 10.58 43.22 -15.91
N LEU A 367 11.48 42.57 -16.66
CA LEU A 367 12.86 42.29 -16.31
C LEU A 367 13.62 43.57 -15.96
N SER A 368 14.37 43.58 -14.87
CA SER A 368 15.60 44.40 -14.77
C SER A 368 16.62 43.81 -13.79
N THR A 369 17.66 43.27 -14.40
CA THR A 369 19.09 43.34 -14.07
C THR A 369 19.49 43.89 -12.69
N LEU A 370 19.92 43.00 -11.79
CA LEU A 370 20.76 43.32 -10.62
C LEU A 370 22.22 43.48 -11.05
N LYS A 371 22.77 44.69 -10.91
CA LYS A 371 24.22 44.93 -10.87
C LYS A 371 24.66 44.86 -9.41
N LEU A 372 25.54 43.91 -9.11
CA LEU A 372 26.33 43.87 -7.89
C LEU A 372 27.34 45.04 -7.91
N GLN A 373 27.36 45.83 -6.85
CA GLN A 373 28.44 46.75 -6.55
C GLN A 373 28.94 46.37 -5.15
N GLU A 374 30.04 45.63 -5.11
CA GLU A 374 30.81 45.40 -3.89
C GLU A 374 31.53 46.71 -3.53
N VAL A 375 31.43 47.08 -2.25
CA VAL A 375 32.28 48.08 -1.61
C VAL A 375 32.91 47.39 -0.42
N ASP A 376 34.13 46.86 -0.63
CA ASP A 376 35.34 47.24 0.09
C ASP A 376 36.59 46.80 -0.70
#